data_AF-A0A914Y3E9-F1
#
_entry.id   AF-A0A914Y3E9-F1
#
_cell.length_a   1.000
_cell.length_b   1.000
_cell.length_c   1.000
_cell.angle_alpha   90.00
_cell.angle_beta   90.00
_cell.angle_gamma   90.00
#
_symmetry.space_group_name_H-M   'P 1'
#
loop_
_entity.id
_entity.type
_entity.pdbx_description
1 polymer ?
#
loop_
_entity_poly.entity_id
_entity_poly.type
_entity_poly.pdbx_seq_one_letter_code
_entity_poly.pdbx_strand_id
1 'polypeptide(L)'
;MHPNSLIMLYNYAIVLCLQDIPTEECIKALDAFLAIAPKDHRYVPACYYRKAHYFLSKKDIYQFVSTFEEGLAAEKLQLICYLPYNYPEKYLLEKAFLHYKPQLQNDKNVAGISEG
;
A
#
# COMPACT_ATOMS: atom_id res chain seq x y z
N MET A 1 -26.44 5.36 2.03
CA MET A 1 -25.22 5.39 1.21
C MET A 1 -25.46 4.56 -0.03
N HIS A 2 -25.37 5.16 -1.23
CA HIS A 2 -25.60 4.45 -2.49
C HIS A 2 -24.35 3.65 -2.90
N PRO A 3 -24.50 2.44 -3.49
CA PRO A 3 -23.40 1.60 -3.98
C PRO A 3 -22.50 2.24 -5.05
N ASN A 4 -22.88 3.42 -5.57
CA ASN A 4 -22.05 4.21 -6.48
C ASN A 4 -20.97 5.05 -5.80
N SER A 5 -20.95 5.19 -4.46
CA SER A 5 -19.93 6.02 -3.79
C SER A 5 -18.54 5.37 -3.77
N LEU A 6 -18.45 4.05 -3.50
CA LEU A 6 -17.17 3.34 -3.39
C LEU A 6 -16.42 3.27 -4.72
N ILE A 7 -17.12 2.89 -5.80
CA ILE A 7 -16.53 2.82 -7.14
C ILE A 7 -16.14 4.22 -7.62
N MET A 8 -16.97 5.24 -7.37
CA MET A 8 -16.60 6.63 -7.71
C MET A 8 -15.39 7.12 -6.92
N LEU A 9 -15.31 6.83 -5.62
CA LEU A 9 -14.16 7.21 -4.78
C LEU A 9 -12.89 6.49 -5.24
N TYR A 10 -12.98 5.20 -5.55
CA TYR A 10 -11.85 4.46 -6.11
C TYR A 10 -11.42 5.01 -7.46
N ASN A 11 -12.36 5.23 -8.40
CA ASN A 11 -12.03 5.76 -9.72
C ASN A 11 -11.46 7.18 -9.63
N TYR A 12 -11.97 8.01 -8.72
CA TYR A 12 -11.40 9.33 -8.44
C TYR A 12 -9.97 9.23 -7.93
N ALA A 13 -9.71 8.35 -6.95
CA ALA A 13 -8.36 8.08 -6.46
C ALA A 13 -7.45 7.62 -7.61
N ILE A 14 -7.87 6.65 -8.42
CA ILE A 14 -7.08 6.16 -9.55
C ILE A 14 -6.78 7.26 -10.57
N VAL A 15 -7.75 8.11 -10.91
CA VAL A 15 -7.52 9.26 -11.81
C VAL A 15 -6.43 10.18 -11.27
N LEU A 16 -6.44 10.46 -9.97
CA LEU A 16 -5.37 11.24 -9.32
C LEU A 16 -4.02 10.51 -9.34
N CYS A 17 -4.04 9.18 -9.29
CA CYS A 17 -2.85 8.34 -9.31
C CYS A 17 -2.42 7.90 -10.74
N LEU A 18 -2.99 8.47 -11.82
CA LEU A 18 -2.53 8.26 -13.21
C LEU A 18 -1.25 9.06 -13.53
N GLN A 19 -0.83 9.95 -12.62
CA GLN A 19 0.49 10.58 -12.65
C GLN A 19 1.55 9.53 -12.29
N ASP A 20 2.74 9.57 -12.91
CA ASP A 20 3.83 8.60 -12.69
C ASP A 20 4.23 8.47 -11.21
N ILE A 21 4.02 9.52 -10.42
CA ILE A 21 4.24 9.53 -8.97
C ILE A 21 2.91 9.91 -8.29
N PRO A 22 2.40 9.08 -7.36
CA PRO A 22 1.24 9.45 -6.55
C PRO A 22 1.42 10.81 -5.86
N THR A 23 0.40 11.66 -5.85
CA THR A 23 0.42 12.93 -5.10
C THR A 23 -0.20 12.76 -3.70
N GLU A 24 -0.06 13.76 -2.84
CA GLU A 24 -0.72 13.77 -1.53
C GLU A 24 -2.26 13.71 -1.66
N GLU A 25 -2.82 14.32 -2.70
CA GLU A 25 -4.26 14.22 -3.03
C GLU A 25 -4.67 12.79 -3.40
N CYS A 26 -3.84 12.08 -4.17
CA CYS A 26 -4.03 10.65 -4.45
C CYS A 26 -4.05 9.86 -3.13
N ILE A 27 -3.15 10.14 -2.18
CA ILE A 27 -3.14 9.47 -0.87
C ILE A 27 -4.42 9.74 -0.07
N LYS A 28 -4.86 11.01 0.01
CA LYS A 28 -6.12 11.37 0.68
C LYS A 28 -7.33 10.65 0.08
N ALA A 29 -7.39 10.54 -1.25
CA ALA A 29 -8.46 9.82 -1.93
C ALA A 29 -8.40 8.30 -1.67
N LEU A 30 -7.20 7.71 -1.65
CA LEU A 30 -7.00 6.30 -1.31
C LEU A 30 -7.39 6.02 0.15
N ASP A 31 -7.04 6.90 1.09
CA ASP A 31 -7.43 6.78 2.49
C ASP A 31 -8.95 6.88 2.68
N ALA A 32 -9.60 7.81 1.97
CA ALA A 32 -11.05 7.93 1.97
C ALA A 32 -11.72 6.65 1.45
N PHE A 33 -11.19 6.02 0.40
CA PHE A 33 -11.67 4.73 -0.08
C PHE A 33 -11.45 3.61 0.95
N LEU A 34 -10.23 3.49 1.49
CA LEU A 34 -9.86 2.46 2.47
C LEU A 34 -10.69 2.54 3.75
N ALA A 35 -11.13 3.74 4.15
CA ALA A 35 -11.94 3.96 5.34
C ALA A 35 -13.36 3.36 5.24
N ILE A 36 -13.89 3.17 4.02
CA ILE A 36 -15.27 2.69 3.81
C ILE A 36 -15.34 1.37 3.02
N ALA A 37 -14.27 0.96 2.36
CA ALA A 37 -14.25 -0.27 1.58
C ALA A 37 -14.27 -1.51 2.49
N PRO A 38 -15.03 -2.57 2.13
CA PRO A 38 -14.87 -3.88 2.75
C PRO A 38 -13.41 -4.34 2.67
N LYS A 39 -12.90 -5.00 3.71
CA LYS A 39 -11.48 -5.42 3.79
C LYS A 39 -11.07 -6.38 2.67
N ASP A 40 -12.01 -7.16 2.17
CA ASP A 40 -11.87 -8.13 1.07
C ASP A 40 -12.16 -7.53 -0.31
N HIS A 41 -12.43 -6.23 -0.40
CA HIS A 41 -12.70 -5.57 -1.67
C HIS A 41 -11.49 -5.65 -2.61
N ARG A 42 -11.74 -5.97 -3.88
CA ARG A 42 -10.73 -6.24 -4.93
C ARG A 42 -9.63 -5.20 -5.15
N TYR A 43 -9.83 -3.99 -4.64
CA TYR A 43 -8.94 -2.85 -4.85
C TYR A 43 -8.19 -2.41 -3.60
N VAL A 44 -8.53 -2.95 -2.43
CA VAL A 44 -7.86 -2.62 -1.18
C VAL A 44 -6.35 -2.89 -1.25
N PRO A 45 -5.86 -4.03 -1.79
CA PRO A 45 -4.41 -4.25 -1.86
C PRO A 45 -3.70 -3.24 -2.79
N ALA A 46 -4.29 -2.94 -3.95
CA ALA A 46 -3.75 -1.93 -4.89
C ALA A 46 -3.66 -0.53 -4.25
N CYS A 47 -4.63 -0.15 -3.41
CA CYS A 47 -4.56 1.13 -2.69
C CYS A 47 -3.33 1.20 -1.78
N TYR A 48 -3.05 0.14 -1.01
CA TYR A 48 -1.84 0.07 -0.20
C TYR A 48 -0.57 0.10 -1.05
N TYR A 49 -0.53 -0.60 -2.19
CA TYR A 49 0.65 -0.55 -3.07
C TYR A 49 0.89 0.84 -3.68
N ARG A 50 -0.17 1.58 -4.03
CA ARG A 50 -0.03 2.98 -4.46
C ARG A 50 0.48 3.88 -3.34
N LYS A 51 -0.02 3.71 -2.11
CA LYS A 51 0.50 4.43 -0.94
C LYS A 51 1.97 4.07 -0.65
N ALA A 52 2.34 2.79 -0.76
CA ALA A 52 3.74 2.37 -0.61
C ALA A 52 4.63 3.05 -1.66
N HIS A 53 4.20 3.10 -2.93
CA HIS A 53 4.93 3.81 -3.97
C HIS A 53 5.14 5.29 -3.65
N TYR A 54 4.12 5.96 -3.11
CA TYR A 54 4.25 7.34 -2.62
C TYR A 54 5.36 7.48 -1.59
N PHE A 55 5.32 6.69 -0.51
CA PHE A 55 6.33 6.76 0.56
C PHE A 55 7.73 6.43 0.05
N LEU A 56 7.86 5.46 -0.87
CA LEU A 56 9.12 5.15 -1.51
C LEU A 56 9.67 6.36 -2.31
N SER A 57 8.82 7.06 -3.07
CA SER A 57 9.22 8.26 -3.81
C SER A 57 9.64 9.42 -2.90
N LYS A 58 9.07 9.49 -1.70
CA LYS A 58 9.46 10.43 -0.64
C LYS A 58 10.66 9.99 0.18
N LYS A 59 11.24 8.81 -0.10
CA LYS A 59 12.31 8.16 0.67
C LYS A 59 11.93 7.92 2.14
N ASP A 60 10.64 7.84 2.45
CA ASP A 60 10.15 7.43 3.76
C ASP A 60 10.10 5.90 3.80
N ILE A 61 11.27 5.30 4.10
CA ILE A 61 11.47 3.85 4.04
C ILE A 61 10.63 3.11 5.08
N TYR A 62 10.44 3.71 6.26
CA TYR A 62 9.63 3.11 7.33
C TYR A 62 8.17 3.00 6.89
N GLN A 63 7.58 4.11 6.42
CA GLN A 63 6.19 4.10 5.96
C GLN A 63 6.01 3.26 4.70
N PHE A 64 6.99 3.26 3.80
CA PHE A 64 6.98 2.36 2.65
C PHE A 64 6.87 0.89 3.07
N VAL A 65 7.76 0.42 3.95
CA VAL A 65 7.78 -0.99 4.41
C VAL A 65 6.47 -1.33 5.13
N SER A 66 6.04 -0.50 6.08
CA SER A 66 4.80 -0.73 6.84
C SER A 66 3.58 -0.81 5.90
N THR A 67 3.44 0.15 4.98
CA THR A 67 2.31 0.21 4.05
C THR A 67 2.34 -0.94 3.04
N PHE A 68 3.52 -1.38 2.62
CA PHE A 68 3.64 -2.54 1.75
C PHE A 68 3.19 -3.84 2.44
N GLU A 69 3.49 -4.00 3.73
CA GLU A 69 3.01 -5.13 4.54
C GLU A 69 1.49 -5.13 4.70
N GLU A 70 0.87 -3.96 4.86
CA GLU A 70 -0.60 -3.81 4.85
C GLU A 70 -1.20 -4.29 3.52
N GLY A 71 -0.55 -3.96 2.39
CA GLY A 71 -0.92 -4.48 1.07
C GLY A 71 -0.86 -6.00 1.00
N LEU A 72 0.24 -6.62 1.46
CA LEU A 72 0.37 -8.08 1.52
C LEU A 72 -0.68 -8.72 2.44
N ALA A 73 -1.02 -8.08 3.56
CA ALA A 73 -2.06 -8.57 4.46
C ALA A 73 -3.44 -8.50 3.79
N ALA A 74 -3.74 -7.42 3.07
CA ALA A 74 -4.98 -7.25 2.33
C ALA A 74 -5.15 -8.25 1.18
N GLU A 75 -4.08 -8.63 0.50
CA GLU A 75 -4.13 -9.68 -0.54
C GLU A 75 -4.63 -11.02 0.01
N LYS A 76 -4.22 -11.38 1.23
CA LYS A 76 -4.62 -12.64 1.87
C LYS A 76 -6.11 -12.68 2.22
N LEU A 77 -6.76 -11.52 2.28
CA LEU A 77 -8.20 -11.38 2.55
C LEU A 77 -9.05 -11.42 1.27
N GLN A 78 -8.42 -11.41 0.09
CA GLN A 78 -9.14 -11.40 -1.18
C GLN A 78 -9.86 -12.73 -1.42
N LEU A 79 -11.04 -12.66 -2.05
CA LEU A 79 -11.75 -13.84 -2.53
C LEU A 79 -10.87 -14.61 -3.53
N ILE A 80 -11.02 -15.94 -3.54
CA ILE A 80 -10.21 -16.85 -4.37
C ILE A 80 -10.26 -16.47 -5.86
N CYS A 81 -11.38 -15.95 -6.36
CA CYS A 81 -11.54 -15.53 -7.76
C CYS A 81 -10.69 -14.29 -8.13
N TYR A 82 -10.13 -13.58 -7.16
CA TYR A 82 -9.19 -12.46 -7.36
C TYR A 82 -7.73 -12.86 -7.13
N LEU A 83 -7.45 -14.16 -6.91
CA LEU A 83 -6.11 -14.70 -6.76
C LEU A 83 -5.66 -15.46 -8.02
N PRO A 84 -4.38 -15.35 -8.44
CA PRO A 84 -3.33 -14.53 -7.83
C PRO A 84 -3.59 -13.03 -8.04
N TYR A 85 -3.28 -12.23 -7.01
CA TYR A 85 -3.46 -10.80 -7.10
C TYR A 85 -2.48 -10.21 -8.11
N ASN A 86 -3.01 -9.61 -9.18
CA ASN A 86 -2.22 -9.05 -10.27
C ASN A 86 -2.25 -7.52 -10.21
N TYR A 87 -1.17 -6.93 -9.70
CA TYR A 87 -0.94 -5.49 -9.71
C TYR A 87 0.42 -5.22 -10.38
N PRO A 88 0.46 -4.63 -11.60
CA PRO A 88 1.67 -4.54 -12.41
C PRO A 88 2.88 -3.93 -11.69
N GLU A 89 2.63 -2.88 -10.91
CA GLU A 89 3.69 -2.14 -10.20
C GLU A 89 4.15 -2.84 -8.92
N LYS A 90 3.44 -3.88 -8.46
CA LYS A 90 3.79 -4.64 -7.25
C LYS A 90 5.19 -5.23 -7.34
N TYR A 91 5.59 -5.73 -8.50
CA TYR A 91 6.89 -6.40 -8.68
C TYR A 91 8.07 -5.45 -8.38
N LEU A 92 7.98 -4.18 -8.77
CA LEU A 92 9.02 -3.19 -8.49
C LEU A 92 9.06 -2.84 -7.01
N LEU A 93 7.89 -2.66 -6.40
CA LEU A 93 7.76 -2.39 -4.97
C LEU A 93 8.24 -3.58 -4.12
N GLU A 94 8.00 -4.81 -4.57
CA GLU A 94 8.46 -6.03 -3.88
C GLU A 94 9.99 -6.13 -3.86
N LYS A 95 10.67 -5.77 -4.96
CA LYS A 95 12.14 -5.67 -4.96
C LYS A 95 12.65 -4.66 -3.95
N ALA A 96 12.04 -3.47 -3.91
CA ALA A 96 12.41 -2.45 -2.93
C ALA A 96 12.14 -2.92 -1.49
N PHE A 97 11.01 -3.58 -1.26
CA PHE A 97 10.64 -4.12 0.05
C PHE A 97 11.65 -5.16 0.55
N LEU A 98 12.03 -6.11 -0.30
CA LEU A 98 13.04 -7.13 0.03
C LEU A 98 14.42 -6.52 0.31
N HIS A 99 14.74 -5.39 -0.32
CA HIS A 99 15.98 -4.66 -0.06
C HIS A 99 15.96 -3.95 1.30
N TYR A 100 14.90 -3.21 1.63
CA TYR A 100 14.84 -2.34 2.81
C TYR A 100 14.39 -3.03 4.10
N LYS A 101 13.49 -4.02 4.03
CA LYS A 101 12.94 -4.66 5.24
C LYS A 101 14.01 -5.27 6.15
N PRO A 102 15.02 -6.01 5.66
CA PRO A 102 16.07 -6.56 6.52
C PRO A 102 16.90 -5.47 7.21
N GLN A 103 17.12 -4.34 6.53
CA GLN A 103 17.89 -3.21 7.08
C GLN A 103 17.19 -2.62 8.31
N LEU A 104 15.88 -2.38 8.21
CA LEU A 104 15.07 -1.88 9.34
C LEU A 104 14.98 -2.88 10.51
N GLN A 105 15.04 -4.18 10.25
CA GLN A 105 15.05 -5.20 11.30
C GLN A 105 16.40 -5.22 12.04
N ASN A 106 17.50 -5.06 11.31
CA ASN A 106 18.83 -4.94 11.90
C ASN A 106 18.97 -3.66 12.73
N ASP A 107 18.46 -2.53 12.25
CA ASP A 107 18.49 -1.27 13.00
C ASP A 107 17.70 -1.36 14.33
N LYS A 108 16.55 -2.03 14.31
CA LYS A 108 15.78 -2.32 15.53
C LYS A 108 16.52 -3.25 16.49
N ASN A 109 17.25 -4.24 15.97
CA ASN A 109 18.02 -5.16 16.80
C ASN A 109 19.26 -4.47 17.41
N VAL A 110 19.93 -3.58 16.68
CA VAL A 110 21.09 -2.82 17.20
C VAL A 110 20.66 -1.81 18.25
N ALA A 111 19.52 -1.12 18.07
CA ALA A 111 18.98 -0.20 19.07
C ALA A 111 18.45 -0.90 20.35
N GLY A 112 18.21 -2.22 20.30
CA GLY A 112 17.77 -3.03 21.44
C GLY A 112 18.90 -3.67 22.25
N ILE A 113 20.17 -3.49 21.86
CA ILE A 113 21.35 -4.00 22.57
C ILE A 113 22.07 -2.80 23.21
N SER A 114 21.39 -2.12 24.13
CA SER A 114 22.03 -1.10 24.98
C SER A 114 21.33 -0.94 26.33
N GLU A 115 21.04 -2.05 27.02
CA GLU A 115 20.94 -2.03 28.48
C GLU A 115 21.68 -3.26 29.00
N GLY A 116 22.77 -3.00 29.73
CA GLY A 116 23.65 -4.01 30.33
C GLY A 116 23.17 -4.49 31.69
#